data_AF-A0A1Y3SJL9-F1
#
_entry.id   AF-A0A1Y3SJL9-F1
#
_cell.length_a   1.000
_cell.length_b   1.000
_cell.length_c   1.000
_cell.angle_alpha   90.00
_cell.angle_beta   90.00
_cell.angle_gamma   90.00
#
_symmetry.space_group_name_H-M   'P 1'
#
loop_
_entity.id
_entity.type
_entity.pdbx_description
1 polymer ?
#
loop_
_entity_poly.entity_id
_entity_poly.type
_entity_poly.pdbx_seq_one_letter_code
_entity_poly.pdbx_strand_id
1 'polypeptide(L)'
;MSREHLAERLGITSQYVSDIEQGKKCMSMAIFVELSQVLGVSLEYLAHGTLPEDPAVDRLTRHLRQTTPLNRELATHMLQLALEAAEAMGPEQ
;
A
#
# COMPACT_ATOMS: atom_id res chain seq x y z
N MET A 1 -17.58 3.47 8.20
CA MET A 1 -17.30 4.34 9.37
C MET A 1 -17.80 5.74 9.06
N SER A 2 -18.48 6.44 9.98
CA SER A 2 -18.87 7.85 9.78
C SER A 2 -17.74 8.80 10.15
N ARG A 3 -17.77 10.05 9.67
CA ARG A 3 -16.77 11.08 10.02
C ARG A 3 -16.79 11.42 11.49
N GLU A 4 -17.96 11.45 12.10
CA GLU A 4 -18.16 11.73 13.52
C GLU A 4 -17.50 10.65 14.37
N HIS A 5 -17.71 9.38 14.01
CA HIS A 5 -17.09 8.26 14.72
C HIS A 5 -15.56 8.22 14.50
N LEU A 6 -15.08 8.61 13.32
CA LEU A 6 -13.65 8.71 13.03
C LEU A 6 -13.00 9.83 13.84
N ALA A 7 -13.64 10.99 13.87
CA ALA A 7 -13.19 12.15 14.64
C ALA A 7 -13.11 11.84 16.14
N GLU A 8 -14.13 11.17 16.68
CA GLU A 8 -14.16 10.70 18.07
C GLU A 8 -12.99 9.76 18.39
N ARG A 9 -12.72 8.77 17.52
CA ARG A 9 -11.60 7.84 17.71
C ARG A 9 -10.22 8.47 17.58
N LEU A 10 -10.10 9.59 16.86
CA LEU A 10 -8.85 10.33 16.66
C LEU A 10 -8.68 11.52 17.62
N GLY A 11 -9.66 11.79 18.49
CA GLY A 11 -9.63 12.95 19.38
C GLY A 11 -9.63 14.30 18.64
N ILE A 12 -10.22 14.36 17.44
CA ILE A 12 -10.32 15.58 16.62
C ILE A 12 -11.77 15.93 16.30
N THR A 13 -12.01 17.05 15.63
CA THR A 13 -13.36 17.45 15.21
C THR A 13 -13.74 16.81 13.87
N SER A 14 -15.04 16.55 13.68
CA SER A 14 -15.56 16.06 12.39
C SER A 14 -15.30 17.04 11.24
N GLN A 15 -15.29 18.35 11.53
CA GLN A 15 -14.90 19.37 10.56
C GLN A 15 -13.43 19.23 10.16
N TYR A 16 -12.52 18.90 11.08
CA TYR A 16 -11.12 18.70 10.74
C TYR A 16 -10.90 17.47 9.86
N VAL A 17 -11.63 16.37 10.11
CA VAL A 17 -11.67 15.21 9.20
C VAL A 17 -12.14 15.62 7.80
N SER A 18 -13.23 16.40 7.73
CA SER A 18 -13.77 16.91 6.45
C SER A 18 -12.77 17.80 5.69
N ASP A 19 -12.06 18.68 6.41
CA ASP A 19 -11.02 19.54 5.82
C ASP A 19 -9.84 18.72 5.27
N ILE A 20 -9.45 17.64 5.96
CA ILE A 20 -8.39 16.72 5.54
C ILE A 20 -8.79 15.97 4.26
N GLU A 21 -9.98 15.36 4.23
CA GLU A 21 -10.46 14.58 3.08
C GLU A 21 -10.63 15.43 1.82
N GLN A 22 -10.92 16.73 1.98
CA GLN A 22 -11.02 17.69 0.89
C GLN A 22 -9.66 18.29 0.48
N GLY A 23 -8.57 17.90 1.12
CA GLY A 23 -7.23 18.43 0.88
C GLY A 23 -7.03 19.88 1.33
N LYS A 24 -7.95 20.43 2.14
CA LYS A 24 -7.89 21.82 2.64
C LYS A 24 -6.89 21.97 3.79
N LYS A 25 -6.68 20.91 4.57
CA LYS A 25 -5.71 20.87 5.67
C LYS A 25 -4.87 19.61 5.61
N CYS A 26 -3.60 19.76 5.93
CA CYS A 26 -2.71 18.63 6.19
C CYS A 26 -2.77 18.26 7.67
N MET A 27 -2.71 16.96 7.96
CA MET A 27 -2.67 16.46 9.33
C MET A 27 -1.24 16.39 9.87
N SER A 28 -1.09 16.32 11.20
CA SER A 28 0.20 16.03 11.81
C SER A 28 0.60 14.57 11.58
N MET A 29 1.90 14.26 11.68
CA MET A 29 2.38 12.88 11.57
C MET A 29 1.80 11.97 12.66
N ALA A 30 1.54 12.50 13.86
CA ALA A 30 0.90 11.75 14.94
C ALA A 30 -0.51 11.29 14.54
N ILE A 31 -1.33 12.19 14.00
CA ILE A 31 -2.68 11.87 13.52
C ILE A 31 -2.62 10.91 12.32
N PHE A 32 -1.63 11.06 11.44
CA PHE A 32 -1.45 10.15 10.31
C PHE A 32 -1.18 8.70 10.75
N VAL A 33 -0.33 8.52 11.76
CA VAL A 33 -0.06 7.21 12.36
C VAL A 33 -1.31 6.65 13.03
N GLU A 34 -2.01 7.45 13.82
CA GLU A 34 -3.23 7.02 14.52
C GLU A 34 -4.36 6.65 13.55
N LEU A 35 -4.50 7.41 12.46
CA LEU A 35 -5.45 7.14 11.38
C LEU A 35 -5.25 5.74 10.78
N SER A 36 -3.99 5.33 10.56
CA SER A 36 -3.66 3.99 10.06
C SER A 36 -4.13 2.88 11.00
N GLN A 37 -3.97 3.08 12.32
CA GLN A 37 -4.37 2.13 13.34
C GLN A 37 -5.89 2.07 13.49
N VAL A 38 -6.55 3.23 13.44
CA VAL A 38 -8.00 3.36 13.57
C VAL A 38 -8.73 2.69 12.41
N LEU A 39 -8.22 2.86 11.18
CA LEU A 39 -8.79 2.30 9.96
C LEU A 39 -8.30 0.89 9.64
N GLY A 40 -7.23 0.41 10.30
CA GLY A 40 -6.67 -0.93 10.07
C GLY A 40 -5.96 -1.06 8.71
N VAL A 41 -5.32 0.00 8.24
CA VAL A 41 -4.62 0.06 6.95
C VAL A 41 -3.16 0.48 7.12
N SER A 42 -2.31 0.23 6.13
CA SER A 42 -0.90 0.65 6.19
C SER A 42 -0.74 2.17 5.96
N LEU A 43 0.38 2.72 6.43
CA LEU A 43 0.74 4.11 6.16
C LEU A 43 1.00 4.36 4.67
N GLU A 44 1.67 3.42 3.99
CA GLU A 44 1.81 3.46 2.53
C GLU A 44 0.46 3.55 1.81
N TYR A 45 -0.54 2.79 2.26
CA TYR A 45 -1.87 2.85 1.66
C TYR A 45 -2.50 4.23 1.83
N LEU A 46 -2.42 4.81 3.04
CA LEU A 46 -2.95 6.16 3.28
C LEU A 46 -2.19 7.24 2.51
N ALA A 47 -0.88 7.10 2.33
CA ALA A 47 -0.04 8.07 1.63
C ALA A 47 -0.22 8.05 0.12
N HIS A 48 -0.40 6.86 -0.47
CA HIS A 48 -0.38 6.67 -1.93
C HIS A 48 -1.74 6.29 -2.52
N GLY A 49 -2.74 5.95 -1.70
CA GLY A 49 -4.09 5.58 -2.14
C GLY A 49 -4.18 4.22 -2.84
N THR A 50 -3.08 3.49 -2.96
CA THR A 50 -3.00 2.19 -3.63
C THR A 50 -2.91 1.08 -2.60
N LEU A 51 -3.90 0.17 -2.57
CA LEU A 51 -3.73 -1.09 -1.84
C LEU A 51 -2.53 -1.81 -2.46
N PRO A 52 -1.67 -2.47 -1.66
CA PRO A 52 -0.68 -3.37 -2.23
C PRO A 52 -1.41 -4.37 -3.12
N GLU A 53 -1.18 -4.31 -4.44
CA GLU A 53 -1.53 -5.40 -5.35
C GLU A 53 -0.74 -6.60 -4.85
N ASP A 54 -1.39 -7.52 -4.13
CA ASP A 54 -0.81 -8.70 -3.49
C ASP A 54 0.47 -8.44 -2.64
N PRO A 55 0.47 -8.69 -1.32
CA PRO A 55 1.67 -8.53 -0.49
C PRO A 55 2.94 -9.22 -1.03
N ALA A 56 2.82 -10.32 -1.77
CA ALA A 56 3.93 -10.97 -2.45
C ALA A 56 4.47 -10.14 -3.63
N VAL A 57 3.58 -9.60 -4.47
CA VAL A 57 3.93 -8.76 -5.63
C VAL A 57 4.50 -7.41 -5.18
N ASP A 58 3.97 -6.82 -4.10
CA ASP A 58 4.51 -5.57 -3.54
C ASP A 58 5.94 -5.75 -3.01
N ARG A 59 6.21 -6.84 -2.28
CA ARG A 59 7.57 -7.17 -1.82
C ARG A 59 8.53 -7.33 -2.99
N LEU A 60 8.11 -8.01 -4.05
CA LEU A 60 8.91 -8.20 -5.26
C LEU A 60 9.21 -6.86 -5.94
N THR A 61 8.17 -6.04 -6.17
CA THR A 61 8.29 -4.71 -6.78
C THR A 61 9.25 -3.82 -6.00
N ARG A 62 9.15 -3.81 -4.67
CA ARG A 62 10.04 -3.04 -3.80
C ARG A 62 11.50 -3.48 -3.93
N HIS A 63 11.74 -4.79 -3.97
CA HIS A 63 13.08 -5.33 -4.14
C HIS A 63 13.68 -4.96 -5.51
N LEU A 64 12.91 -5.13 -6.59
CA LEU A 64 13.33 -4.76 -7.95
C LEU A 64 13.66 -3.26 -8.08
N ARG A 65 12.94 -2.39 -7.36
CA ARG A 65 13.24 -0.94 -7.33
C ARG A 65 14.59 -0.61 -6.70
N GLN A 66 15.07 -1.45 -5.78
CA GLN A 66 16.31 -1.24 -5.03
C GLN A 66 17.55 -1.89 -5.69
N THR A 67 17.36 -2.73 -6.71
CA THR A 67 18.46 -3.35 -7.45
C THR A 67 18.95 -2.51 -8.63
N THR A 68 20.18 -2.76 -9.08
CA THR A 68 20.76 -2.11 -10.26
C THR A 68 19.96 -2.43 -11.53
N PRO A 69 20.04 -1.58 -12.59
CA PRO A 69 19.35 -1.84 -13.85
C PRO A 69 19.66 -3.21 -14.46
N LEU A 70 20.96 -3.58 -14.49
CA LEU A 70 21.41 -4.88 -15.00
C LEU A 70 20.80 -6.06 -14.21
N ASN A 71 20.82 -5.99 -12.88
CA ASN A 71 20.27 -7.06 -12.04
C ASN A 71 18.74 -7.13 -12.15
N ARG A 72 18.08 -5.99 -12.37
CA ARG A 72 16.64 -5.93 -12.58
C ARG A 72 16.24 -6.61 -13.89
N GLU A 73 16.98 -6.38 -14.97
CA GLU A 73 16.77 -7.05 -16.25
C GLU A 73 16.95 -8.57 -16.12
N LEU A 74 18.04 -9.01 -15.47
CA LEU A 74 18.29 -10.42 -15.22
C LEU A 74 17.16 -11.06 -14.39
N ALA A 75 16.76 -10.42 -13.28
CA ALA A 75 15.67 -10.90 -12.43
C ALA A 75 14.34 -11.01 -13.20
N THR A 76 14.05 -10.04 -14.06
CA THR A 76 12.85 -10.03 -14.91
C THR A 76 12.86 -11.23 -15.87
N HIS A 77 13.99 -11.48 -16.53
CA HIS A 77 14.14 -12.62 -17.43
C HIS A 77 13.97 -13.96 -16.70
N MET A 78 14.57 -14.12 -15.52
CA MET A 78 14.42 -15.34 -14.72
C MET A 78 12.97 -15.58 -14.27
N LEU A 79 12.26 -14.52 -13.88
CA LEU A 79 10.85 -14.61 -13.50
C LEU A 79 9.98 -15.06 -14.68
N GLN A 80 10.23 -14.53 -15.88
CA GLN A 80 9.51 -14.93 -17.09
C GLN A 80 9.70 -16.41 -17.41
N LEU A 81 10.94 -16.91 -17.37
CA LEU A 81 11.22 -18.33 -17.57
C LEU A 81 10.52 -19.21 -16.53
N ALA A 82 10.47 -18.78 -15.26
CA ALA A 82 9.79 -19.52 -14.20
C ALA A 82 8.26 -19.57 -14.40
N LEU A 83 7.65 -18.46 -14.85
CA LEU A 83 6.22 -18.39 -15.13
C LEU A 83 5.83 -19.28 -16.32
N GLU A 84 6.60 -19.20 -17.42
CA GLU A 84 6.41 -20.08 -18.59
C GLU A 84 6.50 -21.57 -18.20
N ALA A 85 7.47 -21.92 -17.36
CA ALA A 85 7.61 -23.28 -16.85
C ALA A 85 6.40 -23.70 -15.97
N ALA A 86 5.91 -22.81 -15.10
CA ALA A 86 4.74 -23.09 -14.26
C ALA A 86 3.46 -23.30 -15.08
N GLU A 87 3.25 -22.49 -16.13
CA GLU A 87 2.11 -22.64 -17.05
C GLU A 87 2.18 -23.95 -17.83
N ALA A 88 3.38 -24.36 -18.25
CA ALA A 88 3.59 -25.61 -18.99
C ALA A 88 3.35 -26.87 -18.13
N MET A 89 3.48 -26.79 -16.81
CA MET A 89 3.26 -27.92 -15.90
C MET A 89 1.77 -28.22 -15.63
N GLY A 90 0.85 -27.31 -15.98
CA GLY A 90 -0.60 -27.46 -15.73
C GLY A 90 -0.97 -27.42 -14.24
N PRO A 91 -2.26 -27.30 -13.87
CA PRO A 91 -2.66 -27.29 -12.47
C PRO A 91 -2.35 -28.66 -11.84
N GLU A 92 -1.63 -28.65 -10.72
CA GLU A 92 -1.47 -29.85 -9.88
C GLU A 92 -2.87 -30.38 -9.53
N GLN A 93 -3.15 -31.63 -9.94
CA GLN A 93 -4.43 -32.31 -9.70
C GLN A 93 -4.65 -32.63 -8.23
#